data_AF-A0A7V2S478-F1
#
_entry.id   AF-A0A7V2S478-F1
#
_cell.length_a   1.000
_cell.length_b   1.000
_cell.length_c   1.000
_cell.angle_alpha   90.00
_cell.angle_beta   90.00
_cell.angle_gamma   90.00
#
_symmetry.space_group_name_H-M   'P 1'
#
loop_
_entity.id
_entity.type
_entity.pdbx_description
1 polymer ?
#
loop_
_entity_poly.entity_id
_entity_poly.type
_entity_poly.pdbx_seq_one_letter_code
_entity_poly.pdbx_strand_id
1 'polypeptide(L)'
;AGADFVGLDEYIQKIKGGWTDVDVVITMPSVMPKVGALGRILGPRGLMPKPKTGTVTMEVGNAVKAAKAGKIDFKVDKYGIIHSAVGKVSFDNQKLMENATELLNTIIKLRPAAAKGNYVKSIYLSSTMSPGIAVDPKSVNA
;
A
#
# COMPACT_ATOMS: atom_id res chain seq x y z
N ALA A 1 8.84 18.61 0.36
CA ALA A 1 8.15 17.31 0.43
C ALA A 1 8.40 16.42 -0.80
N GLY A 2 8.99 16.91 -1.89
CA GLY A 2 9.38 16.06 -3.02
C GLY A 2 8.21 15.54 -3.87
N ALA A 3 7.03 16.15 -3.81
CA ALA A 3 5.92 15.79 -4.70
C ALA A 3 6.19 16.28 -6.13
N ASP A 4 5.83 15.47 -7.12
CA ASP A 4 6.05 15.78 -8.54
C ASP A 4 5.06 16.83 -9.06
N PHE A 5 3.83 16.83 -8.52
CA PHE A 5 2.78 17.80 -8.85
C PHE A 5 2.11 18.29 -7.56
N VAL A 6 1.98 19.61 -7.41
CA VAL A 6 1.35 20.25 -6.24
C VAL A 6 0.41 21.35 -6.72
N GLY A 7 -0.86 21.25 -6.34
CA GLY A 7 -1.86 22.29 -6.61
C GLY A 7 -3.27 21.77 -6.35
N LEU A 8 -4.24 22.68 -6.24
CA LEU A 8 -5.61 22.36 -5.84
C LEU A 8 -6.57 22.47 -7.02
N ASP A 9 -6.97 23.69 -7.41
CA ASP A 9 -8.03 23.85 -8.41
C ASP A 9 -7.56 23.57 -9.85
N GLU A 10 -6.30 23.86 -10.21
CA GLU A 10 -5.73 23.56 -11.54
C GLU A 10 -5.73 22.05 -11.83
N TYR A 11 -5.23 21.24 -10.90
CA TYR A 11 -5.16 19.79 -11.09
C TYR A 11 -6.52 19.12 -11.00
N ILE A 12 -7.47 19.67 -10.23
CA ILE A 12 -8.86 19.20 -10.24
C ILE A 12 -9.46 19.36 -11.63
N GLN A 13 -9.25 20.51 -12.30
CA GLN A 13 -9.72 20.70 -13.67
C GLN A 13 -8.99 19.80 -14.66
N LYS A 14 -7.67 19.65 -14.52
CA LYS A 14 -6.86 18.77 -15.38
C LYS A 14 -7.29 17.29 -15.27
N ILE A 15 -7.61 16.82 -14.05
CA ILE A 15 -8.15 15.47 -13.81
C ILE A 15 -9.57 15.33 -14.35
N LYS A 16 -10.42 16.37 -14.27
CA LYS A 16 -11.72 16.38 -14.97
C LYS A 16 -11.56 16.22 -16.48
N GLY A 17 -10.50 16.79 -17.05
CA GLY A 17 -10.13 16.66 -18.47
C GLY A 17 -9.56 15.29 -18.85
N GLY A 18 -9.45 14.34 -17.92
CA GLY A 18 -9.00 12.97 -18.18
C GLY A 18 -7.53 12.70 -17.88
N TRP A 19 -6.77 13.71 -17.41
CA TRP A 19 -5.37 13.52 -17.05
C TRP A 19 -5.22 12.70 -15.77
N THR A 20 -4.51 11.58 -15.85
CA THR A 20 -4.43 10.57 -14.78
C THR A 20 -3.09 9.83 -14.78
N ASP A 21 -2.01 10.55 -15.07
CA ASP A 21 -0.64 10.03 -15.04
C ASP A 21 -0.03 10.19 -13.63
N VAL A 22 -0.73 9.66 -12.63
CA VAL A 22 -0.30 9.71 -11.22
C VAL A 22 -0.55 8.36 -10.55
N ASP A 23 0.41 7.93 -9.74
CA ASP A 23 0.33 6.64 -9.04
C ASP A 23 -0.39 6.76 -7.68
N VAL A 24 -0.20 7.88 -6.98
CA VAL A 24 -0.76 8.09 -5.64
C VAL A 24 -1.26 9.53 -5.51
N VAL A 25 -2.54 9.69 -5.14
CA VAL A 25 -3.14 10.99 -4.83
C VAL A 25 -3.27 11.13 -3.31
N ILE A 26 -2.71 12.22 -2.78
CA ILE A 26 -2.75 12.56 -1.34
C ILE A 26 -3.52 13.87 -1.19
N THR A 27 -4.47 13.91 -0.25
CA THR A 27 -5.31 15.09 -0.06
C THR A 27 -5.52 15.40 1.42
N MET A 28 -5.93 16.64 1.70
CA MET A 28 -6.42 17.03 3.02
C MET A 28 -7.92 16.73 3.13
N PRO A 29 -8.44 16.41 4.34
CA PRO A 29 -9.87 16.19 4.56
C PRO A 29 -10.76 17.35 4.09
N SER A 30 -10.29 18.59 4.18
CA SER A 30 -11.02 19.80 3.77
C SER A 30 -11.34 19.84 2.27
N VAL A 31 -10.54 19.17 1.44
CA VAL A 31 -10.66 19.20 -0.03
C VAL A 31 -11.37 17.97 -0.59
N MET A 32 -11.69 16.99 0.27
CA MET A 32 -12.37 15.76 -0.12
C MET A 32 -13.71 15.96 -0.84
N PRO A 33 -14.56 16.94 -0.49
CA PRO A 33 -15.83 17.16 -1.21
C PRO A 33 -15.61 17.50 -2.69
N LYS A 34 -14.56 18.26 -3.01
CA LYS A 34 -14.20 18.59 -4.41
C LYS A 34 -13.64 17.38 -5.16
N VAL A 35 -12.85 16.55 -4.47
CA VAL A 35 -12.23 15.33 -5.05
C VAL A 35 -13.25 14.20 -5.20
N GLY A 36 -14.27 14.14 -4.35
CA GLY A 36 -15.38 13.17 -4.46
C GLY A 36 -16.14 13.26 -5.78
N ALA A 37 -16.28 14.46 -6.35
CA ALA A 37 -16.86 14.67 -7.68
C ALA A 37 -16.04 14.01 -8.81
N LEU A 38 -14.74 13.76 -8.59
CA LEU A 38 -13.84 13.06 -9.52
C LEU A 38 -13.90 11.53 -9.36
N GLY A 39 -14.75 11.01 -8.48
CA GLY A 39 -14.86 9.58 -8.18
C GLY A 39 -15.15 8.71 -9.41
N ARG A 40 -15.82 9.25 -10.44
CA ARG A 40 -16.05 8.54 -11.72
C ARG A 40 -14.75 8.23 -12.47
N ILE A 41 -13.73 9.07 -12.34
CA ILE A 41 -12.44 8.95 -13.04
C ILE A 41 -11.42 8.23 -12.15
N LEU A 42 -11.31 8.65 -10.89
CA LEU A 42 -10.33 8.11 -9.93
C LEU A 42 -10.75 6.77 -9.32
N GLY A 43 -12.04 6.47 -9.28
CA GLY A 43 -12.61 5.24 -8.73
C GLY A 43 -12.16 3.95 -9.45
N PRO A 44 -12.43 3.79 -10.77
CA PRO A 44 -12.06 2.57 -11.50
C PRO A 44 -10.56 2.30 -11.55
N ARG A 45 -9.74 3.35 -11.41
CA ARG A 45 -8.27 3.26 -11.39
C ARG A 45 -7.68 3.01 -9.99
N GLY A 46 -8.49 3.00 -8.93
CA GLY A 46 -8.02 2.80 -7.56
C GLY A 46 -7.21 3.98 -6.99
N LEU A 47 -7.17 5.12 -7.69
CA LEU A 47 -6.41 6.32 -7.30
C LEU A 47 -7.16 7.22 -6.29
N MET A 48 -8.40 6.84 -5.95
CA MET A 48 -9.20 7.62 -5.01
C MET A 48 -8.58 7.57 -3.59
N PRO A 49 -8.27 8.72 -2.97
CA PRO A 49 -7.63 8.71 -1.65
C PRO A 49 -8.60 8.19 -0.59
N LYS A 50 -8.08 7.40 0.36
CA LYS A 50 -8.87 6.78 1.43
C LYS A 50 -8.24 7.12 2.79
N PRO A 51 -9.06 7.46 3.81
CA PRO A 51 -8.54 7.68 5.16
C PRO A 51 -7.80 6.44 5.72
N LYS A 52 -8.29 5.24 5.37
CA LYS A 52 -7.72 3.97 5.85
C LYS A 52 -6.29 3.70 5.37
N THR A 53 -5.93 4.15 4.17
CA THR A 53 -4.57 4.03 3.63
C THR A 53 -3.66 5.17 4.10
N GLY A 54 -4.19 6.15 4.84
CA GLY A 54 -3.44 7.32 5.30
C GLY A 54 -3.09 8.28 4.16
N THR A 55 -3.79 8.21 3.03
CA THR A 55 -3.66 9.18 1.93
C THR A 55 -4.50 10.43 2.14
N VAL A 56 -5.28 10.46 3.23
CA VAL A 56 -6.06 11.63 3.68
C VAL A 56 -5.54 12.05 5.04
N THR A 57 -4.68 13.07 5.07
CA THR A 57 -4.05 13.54 6.32
C THR A 57 -3.92 15.05 6.32
N MET A 58 -3.82 15.62 7.52
CA MET A 58 -3.43 17.03 7.69
C MET A 58 -1.93 17.22 7.40
N GLU A 59 -1.12 16.19 7.65
CA GLU A 59 0.33 16.18 7.43
C GLU A 59 0.73 15.67 6.04
N VAL A 60 0.38 16.44 5.01
CA VAL A 60 0.68 16.08 3.60
C VAL A 60 2.18 15.86 3.37
N GLY A 61 3.05 16.62 4.03
CA GLY A 61 4.50 16.51 3.87
C GLY A 61 5.07 15.15 4.27
N ASN A 62 4.57 14.56 5.36
CA ASN A 62 4.98 13.24 5.83
C ASN A 62 4.36 12.13 4.97
N ALA A 63 3.10 12.29 4.58
CA ALA A 63 2.42 11.36 3.69
C ALA A 63 3.12 11.26 2.32
N VAL A 64 3.58 12.37 1.74
CA VAL A 64 4.33 12.37 0.47
C VAL A 64 5.67 11.63 0.61
N LYS A 65 6.41 11.88 1.70
CA LYS A 65 7.67 11.16 1.97
C LYS A 65 7.44 9.66 2.12
N ALA A 66 6.40 9.26 2.85
CA ALA A 66 6.06 7.86 3.05
C ALA A 66 5.62 7.18 1.75
N ALA A 67 4.83 7.86 0.91
CA ALA A 67 4.43 7.35 -0.39
C ALA A 67 5.65 7.19 -1.32
N LYS A 68 6.56 8.17 -1.36
CA LYS A 68 7.79 8.07 -2.16
C LYS A 68 8.79 7.04 -1.62
N ALA A 69 8.78 6.76 -0.33
CA ALA A 69 9.55 5.68 0.27
C ALA A 69 9.02 4.27 -0.10
N GLY A 70 7.94 4.19 -0.88
CA GLY A 70 7.40 2.91 -1.35
C GLY A 70 6.58 2.19 -0.29
N LYS A 71 5.81 2.93 0.52
CA LYS A 71 4.88 2.34 1.49
C LYS A 71 3.96 1.32 0.81
N ILE A 72 3.99 0.08 1.29
CA ILE A 72 3.12 -0.99 0.83
C ILE A 72 1.93 -1.08 1.78
N ASP A 73 0.73 -0.87 1.25
CA ASP A 73 -0.51 -1.11 1.97
C ASP A 73 -0.98 -2.55 1.67
N PHE A 74 -1.20 -3.34 2.72
CA PHE A 74 -1.74 -4.69 2.61
C PHE A 74 -3.17 -4.75 3.17
N LYS A 75 -4.02 -5.54 2.52
CA LYS A 75 -5.41 -5.77 2.91
C LYS A 75 -5.64 -7.26 3.12
N VAL A 76 -6.40 -7.59 4.16
CA VAL A 76 -6.86 -8.94 4.43
C VAL A 76 -8.02 -9.28 3.49
N ASP A 77 -7.95 -10.44 2.85
CA ASP A 77 -9.03 -10.97 2.04
C ASP A 77 -10.14 -11.62 2.91
N LYS A 78 -11.30 -11.94 2.34
CA LYS A 78 -12.42 -12.58 3.04
C LYS A 78 -12.03 -13.89 3.73
N TYR A 79 -11.04 -14.59 3.18
CA TYR A 79 -10.51 -15.85 3.73
C TYR A 79 -9.43 -15.65 4.81
N GLY A 80 -9.12 -14.41 5.19
CA GLY A 80 -8.10 -14.12 6.20
C GLY A 80 -6.66 -14.22 5.67
N ILE A 81 -6.48 -14.19 4.35
CA ILE A 81 -5.17 -14.26 3.70
C ILE A 81 -4.67 -12.83 3.42
N ILE A 82 -3.38 -12.59 3.66
CA ILE A 82 -2.72 -11.33 3.32
C ILE A 82 -1.88 -11.56 2.06
N HIS A 83 -2.17 -10.79 1.01
CA HIS A 83 -1.37 -10.76 -0.21
C HIS A 83 -0.57 -9.46 -0.24
N SER A 84 0.74 -9.57 -0.41
CA SER A 84 1.62 -8.41 -0.50
C SER A 84 2.82 -8.73 -1.38
N ALA A 85 3.25 -7.75 -2.18
CA ALA A 85 4.43 -7.85 -3.02
C ALA A 85 5.66 -7.37 -2.22
N VAL A 86 6.62 -8.27 -2.00
CA VAL A 86 7.87 -7.97 -1.27
C VAL A 86 8.97 -7.37 -2.15
N GLY A 87 8.83 -7.44 -3.48
CA GLY A 87 9.78 -6.84 -4.42
C GLY A 87 9.64 -7.36 -5.85
N LYS A 88 10.61 -7.03 -6.68
CA LYS A 88 10.78 -7.54 -8.04
C LYS A 88 12.00 -8.46 -8.11
N VAL A 89 12.03 -9.35 -9.10
CA VAL A 89 13.17 -10.26 -9.36
C VAL A 89 14.47 -9.50 -9.63
N SER A 90 14.38 -8.24 -10.08
CA SER A 90 15.53 -7.37 -10.32
C SER A 90 16.19 -6.84 -9.04
N PHE A 91 15.65 -7.12 -7.86
CA PHE A 91 16.23 -6.67 -6.60
C PHE A 91 17.27 -7.67 -6.11
N ASP A 92 18.24 -7.18 -5.35
CA ASP A 92 19.23 -8.04 -4.73
C ASP A 92 18.59 -8.97 -3.69
N ASN A 93 19.17 -10.16 -3.54
CA ASN A 93 18.62 -11.22 -2.68
C ASN A 93 18.54 -10.78 -1.21
N GLN A 94 19.51 -9.98 -0.74
CA GLN A 94 19.51 -9.45 0.63
C GLN A 94 18.32 -8.52 0.86
N LYS A 95 18.04 -7.61 -0.07
CA LYS A 95 16.91 -6.67 0.03
C LYS A 95 15.55 -7.38 -0.01
N LEU A 96 15.43 -8.45 -0.79
CA LEU A 96 14.21 -9.26 -0.83
C LEU A 96 13.96 -9.97 0.50
N MET A 97 15.02 -10.49 1.13
CA MET A 97 14.94 -11.09 2.46
C MET A 97 14.55 -10.06 3.52
N GLU A 98 15.21 -8.91 3.55
CA GLU A 98 14.90 -7.82 4.50
C GLU A 98 13.45 -7.35 4.38
N ASN A 99 12.96 -7.14 3.16
CA ASN A 99 11.57 -6.74 2.91
C ASN A 99 10.57 -7.80 3.39
N ALA A 100 10.85 -9.08 3.16
CA ALA A 100 9.99 -10.18 3.60
C ALA A 100 9.96 -10.29 5.12
N THR A 101 11.11 -10.16 5.78
CA THR A 101 11.22 -10.20 7.25
C THR A 101 10.51 -9.01 7.89
N GLU A 102 10.69 -7.79 7.36
CA GLU A 102 10.01 -6.59 7.89
C GLU A 102 8.49 -6.69 7.75
N LEU A 103 8.01 -7.24 6.62
CA LEU A 103 6.59 -7.48 6.42
C LEU A 103 6.03 -8.46 7.46
N LEU A 104 6.72 -9.58 7.71
CA LEU A 104 6.29 -10.57 8.70
C LEU A 104 6.31 -10.00 10.12
N ASN A 105 7.36 -9.25 10.47
CA ASN A 105 7.47 -8.55 11.75
C ASN A 105 6.31 -7.57 11.95
N THR A 106 5.96 -6.81 10.91
CA THR A 106 4.84 -5.86 10.95
C THR A 106 3.51 -6.58 11.13
N ILE A 107 3.30 -7.72 10.47
CA ILE A 107 2.10 -8.55 10.64
C ILE A 107 2.00 -9.07 12.08
N ILE A 108 3.09 -9.57 12.65
CA ILE A 108 3.12 -10.09 14.03
C ILE A 108 2.82 -8.95 15.03
N LYS A 109 3.37 -7.75 14.82
CA LYS A 109 3.08 -6.57 15.65
C LYS A 109 1.62 -6.14 15.58
N LEU A 110 0.98 -6.28 14.42
CA LEU A 110 -0.44 -5.94 14.21
C LEU A 110 -1.41 -7.05 14.66
N ARG A 111 -0.91 -8.12 15.29
CA ARG A 111 -1.74 -9.20 15.80
C ARG A 111 -2.79 -8.66 16.79
N PRO A 112 -4.09 -8.90 16.53
CA PRO A 112 -5.14 -8.54 17.48
C PRO A 112 -5.03 -9.35 18.77
N ALA A 113 -5.27 -8.73 19.92
CA ALA A 113 -5.25 -9.40 21.22
C ALA A 113 -6.26 -10.56 21.33
N ALA A 114 -7.33 -10.53 20.53
CA ALA A 114 -8.35 -11.59 20.46
C ALA A 114 -7.90 -12.85 19.70
N ALA A 115 -6.81 -12.79 18.94
CA ALA A 115 -6.32 -13.93 18.16
C ALA A 115 -5.62 -14.96 19.06
N LYS A 116 -6.23 -16.14 19.18
CA LYS A 116 -5.70 -17.31 19.91
C LYS A 116 -5.04 -18.30 18.94
N GLY A 117 -3.95 -18.93 19.37
CA GLY A 117 -3.20 -19.93 18.59
C GLY A 117 -2.12 -19.34 17.67
N ASN A 118 -1.61 -20.16 16.74
CA ASN A 118 -0.60 -19.72 15.77
C ASN A 118 -1.20 -18.70 14.80
N TYR A 119 -0.66 -17.48 14.83
CA TYR A 119 -1.12 -16.37 13.99
C TYR A 119 -0.75 -16.55 12.52
N VAL A 120 0.45 -17.09 12.26
CA VAL A 120 0.92 -17.47 10.92
C VAL A 120 0.75 -18.98 10.75
N LYS A 121 -0.08 -19.41 9.79
CA LYS A 121 -0.32 -20.84 9.51
C LYS A 121 0.62 -21.39 8.44
N SER A 122 0.80 -20.62 7.37
CA SER A 122 1.64 -21.00 6.23
C SER A 122 2.10 -19.75 5.51
N ILE A 123 3.29 -19.83 4.90
CA ILE A 123 3.87 -18.78 4.09
C ILE A 123 4.15 -19.37 2.71
N TYR A 124 3.65 -18.72 1.68
CA TYR A 124 3.90 -19.10 0.30
C TYR A 124 4.50 -17.91 -0.45
N LEU A 125 5.61 -18.14 -1.11
CA LEU A 125 6.24 -17.16 -1.99
C LEU A 125 6.02 -17.60 -3.43
N SER A 126 5.47 -16.73 -4.26
CA SER A 126 5.31 -16.97 -5.69
C SER A 126 5.66 -15.73 -6.50
N SER A 127 6.13 -15.96 -7.72
CA SER A 127 6.18 -14.92 -8.76
C SER A 127 4.86 -14.88 -9.52
N THR A 128 4.63 -13.83 -10.32
CA THR A 128 3.35 -13.58 -11.00
C THR A 128 2.83 -14.75 -11.84
N MET A 129 3.72 -15.55 -12.44
CA MET A 129 3.36 -16.68 -13.32
C MET A 129 4.05 -17.99 -12.90
N SER A 130 4.49 -18.11 -11.65
CA SER A 130 5.26 -19.27 -11.18
C SER A 130 4.53 -20.06 -10.09
N PRO A 131 4.82 -21.37 -9.95
CA PRO A 131 4.30 -22.15 -8.84
C PRO A 131 4.77 -21.56 -7.50
N GLY A 132 3.90 -21.62 -6.50
CA GLY A 132 4.21 -21.14 -5.16
C GLY A 132 5.12 -22.11 -4.41
N ILE A 133 6.15 -21.57 -3.78
CA ILE A 133 7.08 -22.31 -2.93
C ILE A 133 6.63 -22.09 -1.48
N ALA A 134 6.42 -23.20 -0.76
CA ALA A 134 6.14 -23.15 0.66
C ALA A 134 7.42 -22.79 1.42
N VAL A 135 7.36 -21.75 2.25
CA VAL A 135 8.45 -21.32 3.12
C VAL A 135 8.10 -21.73 4.54
N ASP A 136 9.07 -22.26 5.28
CA ASP A 136 8.87 -22.61 6.69
C ASP A 136 8.67 -21.33 7.51
N PRO A 137 7.52 -21.14 8.18
CA PRO A 137 7.29 -19.99 9.05
C PRO A 137 8.24 -19.95 10.26
N LYS A 138 8.91 -21.05 10.62
CA LYS A 138 9.89 -21.09 11.73
C LYS A 138 11.29 -20.62 11.35
N SER A 139 11.65 -20.67 10.06
CA SER A 139 12.96 -20.19 9.60
C SER A 139 13.03 -18.66 9.57
N VAL A 140 11.87 -17.99 9.55
CA VAL A 140 11.74 -16.55 9.67
C VAL A 140 11.35 -16.19 11.11
N ASN A 141 12.18 -16.59 12.07
CA ASN A 141 12.11 -16.04 13.41
C ASN A 141 13.03 -14.82 13.50
N ALA A 142 12.48 -13.75 14.06
CA ALA A 142 13.23 -12.60 14.58
C ALA A 142 14.15 -13.01 15.73
#